data_AF-A0A924QS43-F1
#
_entry.id   AF-A0A924QS43-F1
#
_cell.length_a   1.000
_cell.length_b   1.000
_cell.length_c   1.000
_cell.angle_alpha   90.00
_cell.angle_beta   90.00
_cell.angle_gamma   90.00
#
_symmetry.space_group_name_H-M   'P 1'
#
loop_
_entity.id
_entity.type
_entity.pdbx_description
1 polymer ?
#
loop_
_entity_poly.entity_id
_entity_poly.type
_entity_poly.pdbx_seq_one_letter_code
_entity_poly.pdbx_strand_id
1 'polypeptide(L)'
;ANMFELVPIINGIKDKHIAADALKPSTIKLLQQQMTAFIEGIFGLKHDEVGGEKLKGIMDLLIALRKEAKAKKDFVTSDKIRNELAVLGVHVKDEKEGEMSYTID
;
A
#
# COMPACT_ATOMS: atom_id res chain seq x y z
N ALA A 1 -16.84 6.23 20.34
CA ALA A 1 -17.85 5.35 19.74
C ALA A 1 -18.37 5.92 18.41
N ASN A 2 -18.87 7.15 18.38
CA ASN A 2 -19.62 7.73 17.25
C ASN A 2 -18.87 7.77 15.89
N MET A 3 -17.54 7.99 15.86
CA MET A 3 -16.78 7.94 14.58
C MET A 3 -16.79 6.54 13.95
N PHE A 4 -16.77 5.48 14.76
CA PHE A 4 -16.76 4.11 14.25
C PHE A 4 -18.12 3.70 13.65
N GLU A 5 -19.21 4.38 14.01
CA GLU A 5 -20.54 4.15 13.42
C GLU A 5 -20.61 4.64 11.96
N LEU A 6 -19.70 5.52 11.55
CA LEU A 6 -19.59 5.98 10.16
C LEU A 6 -18.94 4.93 9.27
N VAL A 7 -18.12 4.02 9.83
CA VAL A 7 -17.39 3.00 9.05
C VAL A 7 -18.33 2.02 8.34
N PRO A 8 -19.36 1.44 8.99
CA PRO A 8 -20.37 0.62 8.30
C PRO A 8 -21.10 1.36 7.18
N ILE A 9 -21.37 2.65 7.35
CA ILE A 9 -22.08 3.47 6.34
C ILE A 9 -21.17 3.68 5.12
N ILE A 10 -19.90 4.05 5.35
CA ILE A 10 -18.90 4.21 4.28
C ILE A 10 -18.71 2.90 3.51
N ASN A 11 -18.56 1.78 4.23
CA ASN A 11 -18.41 0.46 3.62
C ASN A 11 -19.69 0.05 2.88
N GLY A 12 -20.88 0.32 3.42
CA GLY A 12 -22.15 0.05 2.75
C GLY A 12 -22.30 0.81 1.43
N ILE A 13 -21.79 2.03 1.33
CA ILE A 13 -21.75 2.79 0.07
C ILE A 13 -20.71 2.20 -0.88
N LYS A 14 -19.50 1.86 -0.40
CA LYS A 14 -18.43 1.24 -1.20
C LYS A 14 -18.85 -0.10 -1.79
N ASP A 15 -19.54 -0.91 -1.00
CA ASP A 15 -20.02 -2.26 -1.35
C ASP A 15 -21.35 -2.22 -2.13
N LYS A 16 -21.86 -1.02 -2.46
CA LYS A 16 -23.11 -0.77 -3.21
C LYS A 16 -24.38 -1.28 -2.52
N HIS A 17 -24.32 -1.60 -1.23
CA HIS A 17 -25.51 -1.92 -0.42
C HIS A 17 -26.37 -0.66 -0.15
N ILE A 18 -25.74 0.51 -0.13
CA ILE A 18 -26.39 1.82 -0.06
C ILE A 18 -26.21 2.49 -1.42
N ALA A 19 -27.30 3.01 -1.98
CA ALA A 19 -27.24 3.70 -3.27
C ALA A 19 -26.34 4.94 -3.18
N ALA A 20 -25.50 5.16 -4.19
CA ALA A 20 -24.47 6.22 -4.15
C ALA A 20 -25.07 7.64 -4.18
N ASP A 21 -26.32 7.77 -4.61
CA ASP A 21 -27.14 8.98 -4.59
C ASP A 21 -27.87 9.21 -3.26
N ALA A 22 -27.84 8.25 -2.34
CA ALA A 22 -28.46 8.37 -1.02
C ALA A 22 -27.82 9.49 -0.16
N LEU A 23 -26.57 9.86 -0.49
CA LEU A 23 -25.89 11.00 0.12
C LEU A 23 -25.55 12.06 -0.91
N LYS A 24 -25.74 13.32 -0.53
CA LYS A 24 -25.27 14.45 -1.33
C LYS A 24 -23.72 14.43 -1.37
N PRO A 25 -23.10 14.80 -2.50
CA PRO A 25 -21.65 14.94 -2.59
C PRO A 25 -21.05 15.88 -1.54
N SER A 26 -21.79 16.93 -1.16
CA SER A 26 -21.41 17.87 -0.11
C SER A 26 -21.30 17.20 1.27
N THR A 27 -22.17 16.24 1.57
CA THR A 27 -22.15 15.49 2.84
C THR A 27 -20.93 14.58 2.92
N ILE A 28 -20.59 13.89 1.83
CA ILE A 28 -19.40 13.03 1.75
C ILE A 28 -18.14 13.88 1.93
N LYS A 29 -18.08 15.04 1.27
CA LYS A 29 -16.96 15.96 1.39
C LYS A 29 -16.79 16.48 2.82
N LEU A 30 -17.88 16.86 3.48
CA LEU A 30 -17.86 17.28 4.88
C LEU A 30 -17.37 16.13 5.79
N LEU A 31 -17.85 14.92 5.57
CA LEU A 31 -17.44 13.74 6.33
C LEU A 31 -15.94 13.46 6.17
N GLN A 32 -15.41 13.50 4.95
CA GLN A 32 -13.96 13.35 4.70
C GLN A 32 -13.16 14.43 5.44
N GLN A 33 -13.56 15.70 5.34
CA GLN A 33 -12.87 16.80 6.00
C GLN A 33 -12.83 16.65 7.52
N GLN A 34 -13.95 16.27 8.13
CA GLN A 34 -13.98 16.09 9.58
C GLN A 34 -13.20 14.85 10.00
N MET A 35 -13.31 13.73 9.29
CA MET A 35 -12.53 12.53 9.60
C MET A 35 -11.03 12.81 9.56
N THR A 36 -10.54 13.53 8.54
CA THR A 36 -9.13 13.96 8.45
C THR A 36 -8.75 14.90 9.61
N ALA A 37 -9.59 15.90 9.94
CA ALA A 37 -9.31 16.82 11.04
C ALA A 37 -9.21 16.11 12.40
N PHE A 38 -10.05 15.09 12.64
CA PHE A 38 -9.97 14.29 13.86
C PHE A 38 -8.73 13.38 13.86
N ILE A 39 -8.49 12.61 12.78
CA ILE A 39 -7.39 11.63 12.71
C ILE A 39 -6.03 12.33 12.72
N GLU A 40 -5.82 13.32 11.85
CA GLU A 40 -4.52 13.98 11.71
C GLU A 40 -4.36 15.16 12.67
N GLY A 41 -5.43 15.92 12.89
CA GLY A 41 -5.39 17.17 13.67
C GLY A 41 -5.51 16.98 15.17
N ILE A 42 -6.38 16.06 15.63
CA ILE A 42 -6.61 15.83 17.07
C ILE A 42 -5.81 14.62 17.55
N PHE A 43 -5.95 13.48 16.88
CA PHE A 43 -5.24 12.26 17.26
C PHE A 43 -3.77 12.27 16.81
N GLY A 44 -3.39 13.17 15.90
CA GLY A 44 -2.01 13.27 15.42
C GLY A 44 -1.55 12.06 14.62
N LEU A 45 -2.48 11.22 14.16
CA LEU A 45 -2.20 10.03 13.36
C LEU A 45 -1.86 10.49 11.95
N LYS A 46 -0.56 10.61 11.67
CA LYS A 46 -0.06 10.83 10.33
C LYS A 46 0.22 9.48 9.69
N HIS A 47 -0.23 9.30 8.45
CA HIS A 47 0.24 8.19 7.65
C HIS A 47 1.70 8.50 7.29
N ASP A 48 2.65 7.69 7.73
CA ASP A 48 4.05 7.81 7.35
C ASP A 48 4.24 7.36 5.88
N GLU A 49 3.62 8.07 4.93
CA GLU A 49 3.73 7.77 3.49
C GLU A 49 5.12 8.08 2.93
N VAL A 50 5.86 8.99 3.57
CA VAL A 50 7.18 9.42 3.08
C VAL A 50 8.20 8.28 3.12
N GLY A 51 8.03 7.32 4.03
CA GLY A 51 8.78 6.06 4.04
C GLY A 51 8.26 5.09 2.99
N GLY A 52 6.95 4.88 2.94
CA GLY A 52 6.29 3.86 2.11
C GLY A 52 6.50 4.04 0.61
N GLU A 53 6.32 5.24 0.05
CA GLU A 53 6.46 5.45 -1.40
C GLU A 53 7.91 5.39 -1.88
N LYS A 54 8.84 5.96 -1.10
CA LYS A 54 10.28 5.90 -1.43
C LYS A 54 10.81 4.48 -1.31
N LEU A 55 10.42 3.76 -0.26
CA LEU A 55 10.76 2.34 -0.10
C LEU A 55 10.16 1.50 -1.23
N LYS A 56 8.92 1.77 -1.64
CA LYS A 56 8.27 1.12 -2.77
C LYS A 56 9.05 1.35 -4.08
N GLY A 57 9.42 2.60 -4.38
CA GLY A 57 10.22 2.91 -5.58
C GLY A 57 11.62 2.26 -5.56
N ILE A 58 12.28 2.22 -4.40
CA ILE A 58 13.56 1.50 -4.24
C ILE A 58 13.36 -0.01 -4.45
N MET A 59 12.28 -0.57 -3.91
CA MET A 59 11.97 -1.98 -4.04
C MET A 59 11.67 -2.37 -5.49
N ASP A 60 10.87 -1.57 -6.20
CA ASP A 60 10.57 -1.76 -7.62
C ASP A 60 11.86 -1.75 -8.47
N LEU A 61 12.79 -0.86 -8.16
CA LEU A 61 14.10 -0.79 -8.82
C LEU A 61 14.98 -2.02 -8.53
N LEU A 62 15.02 -2.49 -7.29
CA LEU A 62 15.76 -3.71 -6.92
C LEU A 62 15.18 -4.97 -7.57
N ILE A 63 13.85 -5.05 -7.65
CA ILE A 63 13.15 -6.13 -8.36
C ILE A 63 13.47 -6.08 -9.86
N ALA A 64 13.45 -4.90 -10.49
CA ALA A 64 13.81 -4.73 -11.88
C ALA A 64 15.26 -5.16 -12.17
N LEU A 65 16.22 -4.75 -11.33
CA LEU A 65 17.62 -5.17 -11.42
C LEU A 65 17.77 -6.69 -11.30
N ARG A 66 17.02 -7.33 -10.38
CA ARG A 66 17.02 -8.80 -10.25
C ARG A 66 16.48 -9.47 -11.53
N LYS A 67 15.44 -8.90 -12.15
CA LYS A 67 14.87 -9.40 -13.42
C LYS A 67 15.88 -9.31 -14.55
N GLU A 68 16.57 -8.18 -14.66
CA GLU A 68 17.64 -7.99 -15.65
C GLU A 68 18.82 -8.94 -15.43
N ALA A 69 19.24 -9.14 -14.18
CA ALA A 69 20.32 -10.08 -13.85
C ALA A 69 19.93 -11.51 -14.26
N LYS A 70 18.71 -11.97 -13.97
CA LYS A 70 18.19 -13.26 -14.45
C LYS A 70 18.15 -13.33 -15.98
N ALA A 71 17.70 -12.27 -16.66
CA ALA A 71 17.64 -12.22 -18.12
C ALA A 71 19.03 -12.31 -18.76
N LYS A 72 20.04 -11.69 -18.13
CA LYS A 72 21.46 -11.75 -18.53
C LYS A 72 22.17 -13.04 -18.09
N LYS A 73 21.46 -13.98 -17.44
CA LYS A 73 22.01 -15.20 -16.81
C LYS A 73 23.08 -14.92 -15.74
N ASP A 74 23.05 -13.73 -15.14
CA ASP A 74 23.87 -13.37 -13.99
C ASP A 74 23.18 -13.82 -12.70
N PHE A 75 23.30 -15.12 -12.41
CA PHE A 75 22.71 -15.73 -11.22
C PHE A 75 23.38 -15.25 -9.93
N VAL A 76 24.66 -14.87 -9.98
CA VAL A 76 25.43 -14.39 -8.82
C VAL A 76 24.85 -13.07 -8.32
N THR A 77 24.63 -12.11 -9.21
CA THR A 77 24.04 -10.82 -8.85
C THR A 77 22.57 -10.97 -8.44
N SER A 78 21.82 -11.87 -9.10
CA SER A 78 20.41 -12.15 -8.74
C SER A 78 20.26 -12.71 -7.33
N ASP A 79 21.12 -13.67 -6.95
CA ASP A 79 21.11 -14.27 -5.62
C ASP A 79 21.60 -13.30 -4.55
N LYS A 80 22.58 -12.44 -4.88
CA LYS A 80 23.04 -11.39 -3.96
C LYS A 80 21.91 -10.44 -3.58
N ILE A 81 21.15 -9.94 -4.56
CA ILE A 81 19.99 -9.06 -4.32
C ILE A 81 18.95 -9.77 -3.44
N ARG A 82 18.64 -11.04 -3.73
CA ARG A 82 17.68 -11.82 -2.93
C ARG A 82 18.12 -11.96 -1.48
N ASN A 83 19.39 -12.30 -1.25
CA ASN A 83 19.91 -12.56 0.09
C ASN A 83 19.99 -11.25 0.91
N GLU A 84 20.41 -10.14 0.30
CA GLU A 84 20.45 -8.84 0.97
C GLU A 84 19.04 -8.33 1.32
N LEU A 85 18.06 -8.52 0.44
CA LEU A 85 16.65 -8.20 0.73
C LEU A 85 16.11 -9.06 1.88
N ALA A 86 16.44 -10.36 1.92
CA ALA A 86 16.02 -11.24 3.01
C ALA A 86 16.63 -10.83 4.37
N VAL A 87 17.87 -10.32 4.40
CA VAL A 87 18.49 -9.79 5.63
C VAL A 87 17.74 -8.55 6.15
N LEU A 88 17.13 -7.76 5.26
CA LEU A 88 16.33 -6.59 5.59
C LEU A 88 14.87 -6.93 5.93
N GLY A 89 14.51 -8.21 6.04
CA GLY A 89 13.13 -8.65 6.33
C GLY A 89 12.19 -8.57 5.11
N VAL A 90 12.75 -8.48 3.90
CA VAL A 90 11.97 -8.39 2.66
C VAL A 90 12.09 -9.67 1.86
N HIS A 91 10.98 -10.39 1.73
CA HIS A 91 10.93 -11.66 1.02
C HIS A 91 10.38 -11.49 -0.39
N VAL A 92 11.19 -11.78 -1.40
CA VAL A 92 10.79 -11.73 -2.81
C VAL A 92 10.34 -13.10 -3.30
N LYS A 93 9.15 -13.18 -3.88
CA LYS A 93 8.60 -14.38 -4.55
C LYS A 93 8.56 -14.17 -6.07
N ASP A 94 8.94 -15.21 -6.79
CA ASP A 94 8.77 -15.28 -8.23
C ASP A 94 7.39 -15.85 -8.54
N GLU A 95 6.53 -15.11 -9.26
CA GLU A 95 5.22 -15.60 -9.71
C GLU A 95 5.29 -16.19 -11.13
N LYS A 96 4.25 -16.95 -11.49
CA LYS A 96 4.21 -17.76 -12.72
C LYS A 96 4.24 -16.95 -14.03
N GLU A 97 4.03 -15.64 -13.97
CA GLU A 97 4.08 -14.76 -15.15
C GLU A 97 5.34 -13.87 -15.23
N GLY A 98 6.35 -14.14 -14.40
CA GLY A 98 7.56 -13.31 -14.36
C GLY A 98 7.33 -11.95 -13.70
N GLU A 99 6.19 -11.77 -13.05
CA GLU A 99 5.97 -10.78 -12.01
C GLU A 99 6.62 -11.27 -10.71
N MET A 100 7.17 -10.33 -9.95
CA MET A 100 7.82 -10.61 -8.68
C MET A 100 7.08 -9.84 -7.60
N SER A 101 6.45 -10.56 -6.68
CA SER A 101 5.80 -9.98 -5.52
C SER A 101 6.74 -10.01 -4.31
N TYR A 102 6.57 -9.07 -3.38
CA TYR A 102 7.35 -9.03 -2.16
C TYR A 102 6.48 -8.86 -0.93
N THR A 103 6.93 -9.42 0.19
CA THR A 103 6.32 -9.25 1.51
C THR A 103 7.37 -8.66 2.45
N ILE A 104 6.94 -7.72 3.29
CA ILE A 104 7.76 -7.12 4.36
C ILE A 104 7.20 -7.67 5.67
N ASP A 105 8.07 -8.28 6.48
CA ASP A 105 7.75 -8.74 7.84
C ASP A 105 7.78 -7.60 8.87
#